data_AF-A0ABD5DU95-F1
#
_entry.id   AF-A0ABD5DU95-F1
#
_cell.length_a   1.000
_cell.length_b   1.000
_cell.length_c   1.000
_cell.angle_alpha   90.00
_cell.angle_beta   90.00
_cell.angle_gamma   90.00
#
_symmetry.space_group_name_H-M   'P 1'
#
loop_
_entity.id
_entity.type
_entity.pdbx_description
1 polymer ?
#
loop_
_entity_poly.entity_id
_entity_poly.type
_entity_poly.pdbx_seq_one_letter_code
_entity_poly.pdbx_strand_id
1 'polypeptide(L)'
;YWGVAEWAYYYQTPGLNIAPQSPKALEYSIPYSFFHWGVSAWATYTLASLIMAYHFHVRKNKGLSLSGIVSAITGVNPQGFWGRLVDLMFLIATVG
;
A
#
# COMPACT_ATOMS: atom_id res chain seq x y z
N TYR A 1 4.28 -14.96 -7.85
CA TYR A 1 3.04 -15.61 -8.31
C TYR A 1 2.45 -14.83 -9.49
N TRP A 2 1.90 -13.62 -9.25
CA TRP A 2 1.16 -12.85 -10.26
C TRP A 2 1.93 -12.48 -11.53
N GLY A 3 3.25 -12.28 -11.47
CA GLY A 3 4.04 -11.93 -12.65
C GLY A 3 3.92 -12.87 -13.86
N VAL A 4 3.57 -14.15 -13.64
CA VAL A 4 3.40 -15.13 -14.73
C VAL A 4 1.93 -15.23 -15.20
N ALA A 5 0.96 -14.98 -14.32
CA ALA A 5 -0.45 -15.27 -14.57
C ALA A 5 -1.31 -14.02 -14.85
N GLU A 6 -0.92 -12.87 -14.33
CA GLU A 6 -1.76 -11.67 -14.29
C GLU A 6 -2.05 -11.10 -15.68
N TRP A 7 -1.05 -11.02 -16.56
CA TRP A 7 -1.25 -10.54 -17.93
C TRP A 7 -2.24 -11.43 -18.70
N ALA A 8 -2.20 -12.74 -18.48
CA ALA A 8 -3.08 -13.70 -19.13
C ALA A 8 -4.52 -13.55 -18.62
N TYR A 9 -4.68 -13.19 -17.33
CA TYR A 9 -5.97 -12.82 -16.76
C TYR A 9 -6.51 -11.55 -17.44
N TYR A 10 -5.73 -10.47 -17.52
CA TYR A 10 -6.16 -9.24 -18.19
C TYR A 10 -6.44 -9.41 -19.69
N TYR A 11 -5.78 -10.36 -20.36
CA TYR A 11 -6.12 -10.70 -21.74
C TYR A 11 -7.51 -11.35 -21.88
N GLN A 12 -7.91 -12.17 -20.90
CA GLN A 12 -9.19 -12.87 -20.88
C GLN A 12 -10.32 -12.00 -20.32
N THR A 13 -10.03 -11.13 -19.36
CA THR A 13 -10.99 -10.26 -18.68
C THR A 13 -10.46 -8.82 -18.62
N PRO A 14 -10.27 -8.15 -19.77
CA PRO A 14 -9.63 -6.83 -19.83
C PRO A 14 -10.44 -5.70 -19.17
N GLY A 15 -11.75 -5.89 -18.98
CA GLY A 15 -12.65 -4.84 -18.49
C GLY A 15 -12.77 -3.67 -19.49
N LEU A 16 -13.18 -2.50 -19.00
CA LEU A 16 -13.22 -1.23 -19.76
C LEU A 16 -13.94 -1.29 -21.13
N ASN A 17 -14.93 -2.17 -21.28
CA ASN A 17 -15.61 -2.45 -22.56
C ASN A 17 -14.67 -2.88 -23.70
N ILE A 18 -13.51 -3.48 -23.38
CA ILE A 18 -12.60 -4.09 -24.36
C ILE A 18 -13.03 -5.54 -24.60
N ALA A 19 -13.07 -5.95 -25.87
CA ALA A 19 -13.37 -7.34 -26.22
C ALA A 19 -12.26 -8.29 -25.70
N PRO A 20 -12.61 -9.34 -24.95
CA PRO A 20 -11.66 -10.38 -24.54
C PRO A 20 -10.90 -10.98 -25.72
N GLN A 21 -9.67 -11.43 -25.46
CA GLN A 21 -8.84 -12.14 -26.43
C GLN A 21 -8.61 -11.38 -27.76
N SER A 22 -8.70 -10.06 -27.73
CA SER A 22 -8.47 -9.19 -28.89
C SER A 22 -7.04 -8.63 -28.89
N PRO A 23 -6.54 -8.14 -30.04
CA PRO A 23 -5.25 -7.44 -30.08
C PRO A 23 -5.17 -6.28 -29.08
N LYS A 24 -6.29 -5.56 -28.90
CA LYS A 24 -6.40 -4.48 -27.92
C LYS A 24 -6.33 -4.99 -26.48
N ALA A 25 -6.96 -6.12 -26.16
CA ALA A 25 -6.83 -6.72 -24.83
C ALA A 25 -5.38 -7.11 -24.51
N LEU A 26 -4.64 -7.64 -25.50
CA LEU A 26 -3.23 -7.97 -25.33
C LEU A 26 -2.37 -6.72 -25.10
N GLU A 27 -2.59 -5.67 -25.89
CA GLU A 27 -1.89 -4.39 -25.76
C GLU A 27 -2.07 -3.77 -24.37
N TYR A 28 -3.28 -3.85 -23.80
CA TYR A 28 -3.58 -3.29 -22.48
C TYR A 28 -3.19 -4.21 -21.32
N SER A 29 -2.97 -5.52 -21.56
CA SER A 29 -2.65 -6.48 -20.49
C SER A 29 -1.36 -6.12 -19.73
N ILE A 30 -0.33 -5.66 -20.43
CA ILE A 30 0.97 -5.32 -19.85
C ILE A 30 0.93 -3.97 -19.10
N PRO A 31 0.41 -2.87 -19.68
CA PRO A 31 0.20 -1.62 -18.94
C PRO A 31 -0.65 -1.79 -17.68
N TYR A 32 -1.66 -2.66 -17.68
CA TYR A 32 -2.46 -2.94 -16.50
C TYR A 32 -1.65 -3.59 -15.37
N SER A 33 -0.75 -4.51 -15.69
CA SER A 33 0.20 -5.05 -14.71
C SER A 33 1.13 -3.97 -14.16
N PHE A 34 1.65 -3.07 -15.01
CA PHE A 34 2.45 -1.94 -14.54
C PHE A 34 1.65 -0.93 -13.71
N PHE A 35 0.35 -0.80 -13.93
CA PHE A 35 -0.49 0.03 -13.08
C PHE A 35 -0.64 -0.57 -11.67
N HIS A 36 -0.76 -1.90 -11.55
CA HIS A 36 -0.89 -2.56 -10.24
C HIS A 36 0.43 -2.73 -9.49
N TRP A 37 1.56 -2.82 -10.19
CA TRP A 37 2.87 -3.12 -9.59
C TRP A 37 3.94 -2.06 -9.84
N GLY A 38 3.62 -1.01 -10.57
CA GLY A 38 4.50 0.10 -10.88
C GLY A 38 4.32 1.28 -9.93
N VAL A 39 4.62 2.47 -10.44
CA VAL A 39 4.79 3.69 -9.63
C VAL A 39 3.55 4.00 -8.77
N SER A 40 2.34 3.76 -9.27
CA SER A 40 1.08 3.95 -8.54
C SER A 40 1.05 3.16 -7.23
N ALA A 41 1.44 1.88 -7.26
CA ALA A 41 1.50 1.06 -6.05
C ALA A 41 2.60 1.55 -5.10
N TRP A 42 3.82 1.75 -5.61
CA TRP A 42 4.98 2.16 -4.81
C TRP A 42 4.84 3.56 -4.20
N ALA A 43 4.10 4.47 -4.85
CA ALA A 43 3.85 5.81 -4.33
C ALA A 43 3.12 5.77 -2.98
N THR A 44 2.19 4.81 -2.80
CA THR A 44 1.46 4.64 -1.53
C THR A 44 2.40 4.23 -0.39
N TYR A 45 3.33 3.31 -0.64
CA TYR A 45 4.33 2.90 0.33
C TYR A 45 5.32 4.02 0.65
N THR A 46 5.71 4.77 -0.37
CA THR A 46 6.61 5.93 -0.21
C THR A 46 6.04 6.93 0.79
N LEU A 47 4.74 7.22 0.73
CA LEU A 47 4.10 8.13 1.69
C LEU A 47 4.25 7.64 3.14
N ALA A 48 3.95 6.37 3.41
CA ALA A 48 4.09 5.79 4.75
C ALA A 48 5.56 5.75 5.21
N SER A 49 6.48 5.37 4.33
CA SER A 49 7.92 5.34 4.61
C SER A 49 8.47 6.73 4.93
N LEU A 50 8.03 7.77 4.23
CA LEU A 50 8.45 9.15 4.50
C LEU A 50 8.01 9.63 5.88
N ILE A 51 6.77 9.32 6.29
CA ILE A 51 6.27 9.66 7.63
C ILE A 51 7.12 8.99 8.71
N MET A 52 7.43 7.70 8.55
CA MET A 52 8.29 6.95 9.47
C MET A 52 9.71 7.51 9.50
N ALA A 53 10.30 7.77 8.34
CA ALA A 53 11.64 8.32 8.22
C ALA A 53 11.74 9.71 8.87
N TYR A 54 10.75 10.58 8.67
CA TYR A 54 10.68 11.88 9.32
C TYR A 54 10.56 11.76 10.85
N HIS A 55 9.68 10.88 11.34
CA HIS A 55 9.49 10.63 12.77
C HIS A 55 10.80 10.19 13.46
N PHE A 56 11.52 9.25 12.86
CA PHE A 56 12.74 8.69 13.45
C PHE A 56 13.97 9.56 13.21
N HIS A 57 14.22 10.01 11.98
CA HIS A 57 15.46 10.69 11.63
C HIS A 57 15.44 12.20 11.84
N VAL A 58 14.29 12.87 11.67
CA VAL A 58 14.19 14.33 11.83
C VAL A 58 13.71 14.68 13.23
N ARG A 59 12.60 14.07 13.68
CA ARG A 59 12.03 14.34 15.01
C ARG A 59 12.76 13.61 16.14
N LYS A 60 13.62 12.63 15.82
CA LYS A 60 14.39 11.83 16.80
C LYS A 60 13.50 11.15 17.84
N ASN A 61 12.25 10.88 17.50
CA ASN A 61 11.34 10.17 18.37
C ASN A 61 11.76 8.70 18.49
N LYS A 62 11.46 8.08 19.63
CA LYS A 62 11.77 6.67 19.91
C LYS A 62 10.55 5.81 19.64
N GLY A 63 10.80 4.58 19.18
CA GLY A 63 9.76 3.61 18.86
C GLY A 63 9.32 3.68 17.39
N LEU A 64 8.94 2.51 16.86
CA LEU A 64 8.45 2.34 15.48
C LEU A 64 6.97 1.93 15.45
N SER A 65 6.24 2.11 16.57
CA SER A 65 4.80 1.83 16.60
C SER A 65 4.01 2.92 15.88
N LEU A 66 2.94 2.54 15.21
CA LEU A 66 2.07 3.47 14.51
C LEU A 66 1.41 4.44 15.51
N SER A 67 1.04 3.94 16.69
CA SER A 67 0.54 4.75 17.81
C SER A 67 1.51 5.83 18.25
N GLY A 68 2.83 5.55 18.25
CA GLY A 68 3.86 6.53 18.62
C GLY A 68 3.96 7.67 17.60
N ILE A 69 3.80 7.35 16.31
CA ILE A 69 3.76 8.34 15.23
C ILE A 69 2.51 9.21 15.36
N VAL A 70 1.34 8.60 15.55
CA VAL A 70 0.06 9.32 15.71
C VAL A 70 0.09 10.19 16.96
N SER A 71 0.64 9.68 18.06
CA SER A 71 0.83 10.43 19.31
C SER A 71 1.70 11.67 19.12
N ALA A 72 2.79 11.56 18.36
CA ALA A 72 3.68 12.69 18.09
C ALA A 72 3.03 13.85 17.31
N ILE A 73 1.90 13.58 16.62
CA ILE A 73 1.14 14.57 15.85
C ILE A 73 -0.06 15.08 16.64
N THR A 74 -0.79 14.18 17.29
CA THR A 74 -2.10 14.48 17.92
C THR A 74 -2.01 14.73 19.43
N GLY A 75 -0.90 14.38 20.07
CA GLY A 75 -0.72 14.43 21.53
C GLY A 75 -1.47 13.34 22.30
N VAL A 76 -2.13 12.40 21.61
CA VAL A 76 -2.85 11.28 22.24
C VAL A 76 -1.85 10.35 22.93
N ASN A 77 -2.20 9.83 24.12
CA ASN A 77 -1.36 8.87 24.84
C ASN A 77 -1.21 7.55 24.04
N PRO A 78 0.01 7.17 23.62
CA PRO A 78 0.22 5.97 22.82
C PRO A 78 -0.03 4.67 23.60
N GLN A 79 0.12 4.67 24.93
CA GLN A 79 -0.20 3.53 25.79
C GLN A 79 -1.69 3.48 26.19
N GLY A 80 -2.45 4.54 25.89
CA GLY A 80 -3.88 4.62 26.14
C GLY A 80 -4.72 3.76 25.19
N PHE A 81 -6.03 3.70 25.44
CA PHE A 81 -6.96 2.88 24.65
C PHE A 81 -6.86 3.16 23.14
N TRP A 82 -6.88 4.43 22.75
CA TRP A 82 -6.79 4.84 21.34
C TRP A 82 -5.46 4.48 20.68
N GLY A 83 -4.34 4.61 21.38
CA GLY A 83 -3.04 4.21 20.85
C GLY A 83 -2.94 2.71 20.62
N ARG A 84 -3.41 1.90 21.58
CA ARG A 84 -3.44 0.43 21.44
C ARG A 84 -4.39 -0.02 20.32
N LEU A 85 -5.52 0.66 20.13
CA LEU A 85 -6.45 0.35 19.04
C LEU A 85 -5.79 0.56 17.67
N VAL A 86 -5.03 1.65 17.49
CA VAL A 86 -4.28 1.92 16.26
C VAL A 86 -3.26 0.82 15.99
N ASP A 87 -2.47 0.42 16.99
CA ASP A 87 -1.47 -0.63 16.82
C ASP A 87 -2.12 -2.01 16.56
N LEU A 88 -3.27 -2.31 17.17
CA LEU A 88 -4.00 -3.54 16.91
C LEU A 88 -4.51 -3.60 15.47
N MET A 89 -5.11 -2.51 14.98
CA MET A 89 -5.58 -2.43 13.58
C MET A 89 -4.42 -2.59 12.60
N PHE A 90 -3.27 -1.96 12.90
CA PHE A 90 -2.07 -2.11 12.10
C PHE A 90 -1.58 -3.56 12.06
N LEU A 91 -1.51 -4.23 13.22
CA LEU A 91 -1.07 -5.63 13.31
C LEU A 91 -1.98 -6.54 12.49
N ILE A 92 -3.30 -6.39 12.62
CA ILE A 92 -4.29 -7.15 11.83
C ILE A 92 -4.08 -6.89 10.33
N ALA A 93 -3.88 -5.65 9.91
CA ALA A 93 -3.68 -5.31 8.50
C ALA A 93 -2.36 -5.85 7.92
N THR A 94 -1.31 -5.99 8.73
CA THR A 94 0.00 -6.50 8.27
C THR A 94 0.14 -8.01 8.27
N VAL A 95 -0.60 -8.69 9.15
CA VAL A 95 -0.53 -10.16 9.32
C VAL A 95 -1.67 -10.86 8.57
N GLY A 96 -2.79 -10.17 8.37
CA GLY A 96 -3.96 -10.68 7.66
C GLY A 96 -3.79 -10.82 6.16
#